data_AF-A0A433STS7-F1
#
_entry.id   AF-A0A433STS7-F1
#
_cell.length_a   1.000
_cell.length_b   1.000
_cell.length_c   1.000
_cell.angle_alpha   90.00
_cell.angle_beta   90.00
_cell.angle_gamma   90.00
#
_symmetry.space_group_name_H-M   'P 1'
#
loop_
_entity.id
_entity.type
_entity.pdbx_description
1 polymer ?
#
loop_
_entity_poly.entity_id
_entity_poly.type
_entity_poly.pdbx_seq_one_letter_code
_entity_poly.pdbx_strand_id
1 'polypeptide(L)'
;MIEEYGELAERYGIPQHFGLFYAMGIALCMEGFMSACYHVCPSYQNFQFDTSFMYIIACLMMLKIYQCRHPDINAKAHVAFFSMALIIFIAVLGVIYGNSILWIFYALLHMLVSLVLTAQIYYMGRWRVDQYIFKRLFLFVVSDLRRCTRPTYPDRFCLLVVGNIVNWGFAIFGAVTQPNNFASFFLGIFIGNLLLYIIFYLIMKLLSRERLSWLVIVVILTSTVTWVGSLHFFFEQLSNWQETPAGSREQNRACMLMDFYDTHDVWHFLSALSMFFSFLIIFLLDDDLAQTRRDRIPVF
;
A
#
# COMPACT_ATOMS: atom_id res chain seq x y z
N MET A 1 21.71 27.10 19.18
CA MET A 1 20.32 27.07 18.67
C MET A 1 20.14 26.00 17.59
N ILE A 2 20.78 26.06 16.41
CA ILE A 2 20.62 25.00 15.38
C ILE A 2 21.13 23.63 15.85
N GLU A 3 22.29 23.56 16.51
CA GLU A 3 22.81 22.30 17.09
C GLU A 3 21.93 21.74 18.22
N GLU A 4 21.36 22.63 19.04
CA GLU A 4 20.49 22.26 20.16
C GLU A 4 19.12 21.73 19.69
N TYR A 5 18.55 22.33 18.63
CA TYR A 5 17.38 21.78 17.94
C TYR A 5 17.69 20.46 17.23
N GLY A 6 18.91 20.29 16.69
CA GLY A 6 19.38 19.04 16.09
C GLY A 6 19.44 17.89 17.10
N GLU A 7 20.07 18.11 18.27
CA GLU A 7 20.13 17.10 19.33
C GLU A 7 18.75 16.72 19.88
N LEU A 8 17.82 17.68 19.96
CA LEU A 8 16.45 17.42 20.40
C LEU A 8 15.69 16.55 19.38
N ALA A 9 15.83 16.84 18.09
CA ALA A 9 15.23 16.07 17.01
C ALA A 9 15.81 14.64 16.87
N GLU A 10 17.04 14.41 17.34
CA GLU A 10 17.63 13.07 17.40
C GLU A 10 17.09 12.22 18.57
N ARG A 11 16.68 12.85 19.68
CA ARG A 11 16.29 12.14 20.91
C ARG A 11 14.78 12.02 21.10
N TYR A 12 13.99 12.86 20.47
CA TYR A 12 12.54 12.93 20.63
C TYR A 12 11.80 12.68 19.32
N GLY A 13 10.58 12.16 19.42
CA GLY A 13 9.69 11.90 18.30
C GLY A 13 10.21 10.88 17.29
N ILE A 14 9.38 10.64 16.29
CA ILE A 14 9.71 9.81 15.13
C ILE A 14 10.57 10.64 14.15
N PRO A 15 11.70 10.10 13.65
CA PRO A 15 12.50 10.74 12.61
C PRO A 15 11.68 11.13 11.39
N GLN A 16 11.73 12.42 11.04
CA GLN A 16 11.03 12.94 9.88
C GLN A 16 11.92 12.85 8.64
N HIS A 17 11.64 11.86 7.79
CA HIS A 17 12.23 11.75 6.45
C HIS A 17 11.33 12.42 5.42
N PHE A 18 11.46 13.75 5.29
CA PHE A 18 10.65 14.54 4.35
C PHE A 18 10.78 14.09 2.89
N GLY A 19 11.94 13.51 2.50
CA GLY A 19 12.14 12.95 1.16
C GLY A 19 11.07 11.93 0.75
N LEU A 20 10.62 11.07 1.68
CA LEU A 20 9.57 10.10 1.38
C LEU A 20 8.19 10.77 1.24
N PHE A 21 7.90 11.78 2.07
CA PHE A 21 6.67 12.56 1.93
C PHE A 21 6.63 13.35 0.62
N TYR A 22 7.75 13.93 0.17
CA TYR A 22 7.83 14.55 -1.15
C TYR A 22 7.61 13.54 -2.27
N ALA A 23 8.21 12.35 -2.19
CA ALA A 23 8.01 11.29 -3.17
C ALA A 23 6.53 10.85 -3.23
N MET A 24 5.88 10.70 -2.08
CA MET A 24 4.45 10.43 -1.97
C MET A 24 3.61 11.54 -2.63
N GLY A 25 3.86 12.81 -2.27
CA GLY A 25 3.12 13.95 -2.83
C GLY A 25 3.29 14.08 -4.35
N ILE A 26 4.51 13.91 -4.86
CA ILE A 26 4.75 13.90 -6.31
C ILE A 26 4.05 12.71 -6.97
N ALA A 27 4.08 11.52 -6.37
CA ALA A 27 3.38 10.35 -6.92
C ALA A 27 1.86 10.59 -7.00
N LEU A 28 1.26 11.25 -6.00
CA LEU A 28 -0.15 11.64 -6.00
C LEU A 28 -0.48 12.66 -7.10
N CYS A 29 0.35 13.70 -7.29
CA CYS A 29 0.17 14.65 -8.39
C CYS A 29 0.31 13.97 -9.76
N MET A 30 1.26 13.04 -9.90
CA MET A 30 1.48 12.29 -11.13
C MET A 30 0.33 11.32 -11.42
N GLU A 31 -0.26 10.69 -10.40
CA GLU A 31 -1.47 9.88 -10.56
C GLU A 31 -2.61 10.73 -11.12
N GLY A 32 -2.89 11.90 -10.54
CA GLY A 32 -3.93 12.80 -11.06
C GLY A 32 -3.66 13.26 -12.50
N PHE A 33 -2.40 13.53 -12.85
CA PHE A 33 -2.02 13.88 -14.23
C PHE A 33 -2.22 12.72 -15.21
N MET A 34 -1.78 11.51 -14.85
CA MET A 34 -1.88 10.33 -15.71
C MET A 34 -3.33 9.85 -15.85
N SER A 35 -4.12 9.93 -14.78
CA SER A 35 -5.56 9.69 -14.79
C SER A 35 -6.26 10.66 -15.74
N ALA A 36 -5.94 11.96 -15.67
CA ALA A 36 -6.48 12.95 -16.61
C ALA A 36 -6.09 12.64 -18.07
N CYS A 37 -4.83 12.26 -18.33
CA CYS A 37 -4.38 11.84 -19.66
C CYS A 37 -5.15 10.62 -20.19
N TYR A 38 -5.43 9.65 -19.32
CA TYR A 38 -6.22 8.47 -19.67
C TYR A 38 -7.67 8.82 -20.01
N HIS A 39 -8.33 9.68 -19.23
CA HIS A 39 -9.71 10.08 -19.52
C HIS A 39 -9.85 11.01 -20.72
N VAL A 40 -8.83 11.81 -21.05
CA VAL A 40 -8.80 12.62 -22.27
C VAL A 40 -8.53 11.76 -23.52
N CYS A 41 -7.62 10.79 -23.42
CA CYS A 41 -7.26 9.91 -24.53
C CYS A 41 -7.15 8.46 -24.02
N PRO A 42 -8.27 7.70 -24.00
CA PRO A 42 -8.28 6.32 -23.52
C PRO A 42 -7.40 5.44 -24.41
N SER A 43 -6.34 4.90 -23.82
CA SER A 43 -5.43 3.97 -24.50
C SER A 43 -4.83 2.99 -23.51
N TYR A 44 -4.39 1.85 -24.03
CA TYR A 44 -3.69 0.83 -23.24
C TYR A 44 -2.49 1.42 -22.49
N GLN A 45 -1.71 2.27 -23.16
CA GLN A 45 -0.51 2.88 -22.56
C GLN A 45 -0.88 3.82 -21.42
N ASN A 46 -1.87 4.69 -21.61
CA ASN A 46 -2.29 5.64 -20.58
C ASN A 46 -2.88 4.92 -19.37
N PHE A 47 -3.68 3.87 -19.58
CA PHE A 47 -4.22 3.04 -18.48
C PHE A 47 -3.10 2.39 -17.64
N GLN A 48 -2.05 1.89 -18.29
CA GLN A 48 -0.90 1.31 -17.60
C GLN A 48 -0.13 2.35 -16.79
N PHE A 49 0.09 3.55 -17.33
CA PHE A 49 0.78 4.61 -16.59
C PHE A 49 -0.03 5.09 -15.39
N ASP A 50 -1.34 5.30 -15.55
CA ASP A 50 -2.26 5.67 -14.47
C ASP A 50 -2.20 4.64 -13.33
N THR A 51 -2.47 3.38 -13.66
CA THR A 51 -2.48 2.29 -12.67
C THR A 51 -1.11 2.08 -12.01
N SER A 52 -0.01 2.31 -12.75
CA SER A 52 1.35 2.17 -12.21
C SER A 52 1.62 3.14 -11.06
N PHE A 53 1.13 4.37 -11.15
CA PHE A 53 1.28 5.33 -10.06
C PHE A 53 0.46 4.95 -8.83
N MET A 54 -0.70 4.31 -9.00
CA MET A 54 -1.46 3.74 -7.88
C MET A 54 -0.64 2.66 -7.12
N TYR A 55 0.09 1.78 -7.84
CA TYR A 55 1.01 0.82 -7.21
C TYR A 55 2.13 1.51 -6.44
N ILE A 56 2.74 2.54 -7.05
CA ILE A 56 3.83 3.31 -6.42
C ILE A 56 3.32 3.98 -5.14
N ILE A 57 2.16 4.64 -5.19
CA ILE A 57 1.53 5.28 -4.04
C ILE A 57 1.34 4.26 -2.91
N ALA A 58 0.73 3.10 -3.19
CA ALA A 58 0.50 2.08 -2.18
C ALA A 58 1.82 1.56 -1.56
N CYS A 59 2.85 1.35 -2.38
CA CYS A 59 4.18 0.95 -1.90
C CYS A 59 4.81 2.03 -1.00
N LEU A 60 4.79 3.29 -1.43
CA LEU A 60 5.35 4.41 -0.67
C LEU A 60 4.62 4.61 0.66
N MET A 61 3.28 4.48 0.67
CA MET A 61 2.48 4.55 1.90
C MET A 61 2.85 3.42 2.87
N MET A 62 2.93 2.17 2.40
CA MET A 62 3.35 1.04 3.26
C MET A 62 4.77 1.22 3.80
N LEU A 63 5.71 1.66 2.94
CA LEU A 63 7.08 1.96 3.37
C LEU A 63 7.10 3.07 4.42
N LYS A 64 6.29 4.11 4.26
CA LYS A 64 6.24 5.23 5.22
C LYS A 64 5.72 4.79 6.57
N ILE A 65 4.61 4.03 6.61
CA ILE A 65 4.04 3.48 7.85
C ILE A 65 5.08 2.59 8.56
N TYR A 66 5.82 1.78 7.79
CA TYR A 66 6.86 0.91 8.33
C TYR A 66 8.02 1.70 8.95
N GLN A 67 8.48 2.75 8.26
CA GLN A 67 9.54 3.63 8.75
C GLN A 67 9.16 4.41 10.02
N CYS A 68 7.87 4.70 10.24
CA CYS A 68 7.45 5.40 11.45
C CYS A 68 7.85 4.66 12.73
N ARG A 69 7.79 3.32 12.74
CA ARG A 69 8.19 2.51 13.90
C ARG A 69 9.60 1.95 13.78
N HIS A 70 10.12 1.86 12.57
CA HIS A 70 11.45 1.31 12.33
C HIS A 70 12.36 2.30 11.58
N PRO A 71 12.74 3.42 12.22
CA PRO A 71 13.53 4.46 11.56
C PRO A 71 14.93 4.01 11.15
N ASP A 72 15.47 2.99 11.83
CA ASP A 72 16.78 2.40 11.49
C ASP A 72 16.74 1.60 10.17
N ILE A 73 15.53 1.33 9.65
CA ILE A 73 15.33 0.57 8.42
C ILE A 73 15.06 1.54 7.27
N ASN A 74 16.14 1.99 6.64
CA ASN A 74 16.07 2.74 5.40
C ASN A 74 16.39 1.84 4.21
N ALA A 75 15.39 1.63 3.35
CA ALA A 75 15.62 1.01 2.06
C ALA A 75 16.50 1.95 1.22
N LYS A 76 17.62 1.43 0.69
CA LYS A 76 18.45 2.21 -0.23
C LYS A 76 17.60 2.59 -1.44
N ALA A 77 17.64 3.86 -1.85
CA ALA A 77 16.78 4.38 -2.91
C ALA A 77 16.81 3.53 -4.20
N HIS A 78 18.00 3.12 -4.66
CA HIS A 78 18.13 2.27 -5.85
C HIS A 78 17.45 0.89 -5.69
N VAL A 79 17.46 0.30 -4.50
CA VAL A 79 16.77 -0.98 -4.25
C VAL A 79 15.26 -0.78 -4.28
N ALA A 80 14.75 0.31 -3.69
CA ALA A 80 13.33 0.63 -3.70
C ALA A 80 12.82 0.93 -5.12
N PHE A 81 13.55 1.73 -5.90
CA PHE A 81 13.20 2.02 -7.29
C PHE A 81 13.26 0.77 -8.17
N PHE A 82 14.29 -0.07 -7.98
CA PHE A 82 14.37 -1.34 -8.70
C PHE A 82 13.22 -2.28 -8.34
N SER A 83 12.83 -2.36 -7.07
CA SER A 83 11.67 -3.18 -6.68
C SER A 83 10.35 -2.66 -7.26
N MET A 84 10.16 -1.33 -7.31
CA MET A 84 8.98 -0.74 -7.95
C MET A 84 8.95 -1.00 -9.45
N ALA A 85 10.10 -0.87 -10.13
CA ALA A 85 10.22 -1.20 -11.55
C ALA A 85 9.89 -2.67 -11.83
N LEU A 86 10.32 -3.60 -10.98
CA LEU A 86 9.99 -5.02 -11.10
C LEU A 86 8.49 -5.27 -10.90
N ILE A 87 7.85 -4.61 -9.93
CA ILE A 87 6.40 -4.68 -9.70
C ILE A 87 5.65 -4.23 -10.95
N ILE A 88 6.01 -3.08 -11.53
CA ILE A 88 5.39 -2.56 -12.76
C ILE A 88 5.63 -3.52 -13.93
N PHE A 89 6.84 -4.06 -14.07
CA PHE A 89 7.15 -5.02 -15.12
C PHE A 89 6.27 -6.29 -15.03
N ILE A 90 6.08 -6.83 -13.82
CA ILE A 90 5.18 -7.97 -13.60
C ILE A 90 3.73 -7.60 -13.94
N ALA A 91 3.28 -6.40 -13.56
CA ALA A 91 1.95 -5.90 -13.91
C ALA A 91 1.74 -5.87 -15.43
N VAL A 92 2.69 -5.31 -16.18
CA VAL A 92 2.64 -5.25 -17.64
C VAL A 92 2.64 -6.66 -18.26
N LEU A 93 3.45 -7.59 -17.76
CA LEU A 93 3.45 -8.97 -18.24
C LEU A 93 2.08 -9.65 -18.03
N GLY A 94 1.48 -9.46 -16.85
CA GLY A 94 0.18 -10.04 -16.53
C GLY A 94 -0.96 -9.48 -17.38
N VAL A 95 -0.87 -8.23 -17.79
CA VAL A 95 -1.88 -7.61 -18.66
C VAL A 95 -1.71 -8.04 -20.13
N ILE A 96 -0.48 -8.16 -20.65
CA ILE A 96 -0.25 -8.54 -22.06
C ILE A 96 -0.44 -10.04 -22.30
N TYR A 97 0.06 -10.89 -21.40
CA TYR A 97 0.18 -12.34 -21.60
C TYR A 97 -0.63 -13.15 -20.59
N GLY A 98 -1.84 -12.72 -20.22
CA GLY A 98 -2.68 -13.28 -19.15
C GLY A 98 -3.13 -14.75 -19.29
N ASN A 99 -2.26 -15.64 -19.77
CA ASN A 99 -2.43 -17.07 -19.96
C ASN A 99 -2.54 -17.78 -18.61
N SER A 100 -3.23 -18.92 -18.56
CA SER A 100 -3.38 -19.70 -17.32
C SER A 100 -2.05 -20.13 -16.68
N ILE A 101 -1.01 -20.38 -17.50
CA ILE A 101 0.35 -20.70 -17.00
C ILE A 101 0.94 -19.50 -16.24
N LEU A 102 0.76 -18.28 -16.76
CA LEU A 102 1.27 -17.07 -16.12
C LEU A 102 0.53 -16.81 -14.81
N TRP A 103 -0.77 -17.04 -14.75
CA TRP A 103 -1.55 -16.96 -13.50
C TRP A 103 -1.05 -17.92 -12.42
N ILE A 104 -0.80 -19.18 -12.76
CA ILE A 104 -0.25 -20.17 -11.81
C ILE A 104 1.16 -19.77 -11.38
N PHE A 105 2.02 -19.38 -12.32
CA PHE A 105 3.37 -18.92 -12.01
C PHE A 105 3.36 -17.69 -11.09
N TYR A 106 2.53 -16.70 -11.40
CA TYR A 106 2.35 -15.50 -10.58
C TYR A 106 1.87 -15.85 -9.17
N ALA A 107 0.87 -16.73 -9.03
CA ALA A 107 0.36 -17.14 -7.72
C ALA A 107 1.45 -17.80 -6.86
N LEU A 108 2.22 -18.73 -7.44
CA LEU A 108 3.34 -19.37 -6.75
C LEU A 108 4.43 -18.37 -6.36
N LEU A 109 4.76 -17.44 -7.26
CA LEU A 109 5.73 -16.38 -7.00
C LEU A 109 5.24 -15.45 -5.88
N HIS A 110 3.97 -15.04 -5.90
CA HIS A 110 3.37 -14.17 -4.88
C HIS A 110 3.36 -14.84 -3.50
N MET A 111 3.01 -16.12 -3.44
CA MET A 111 3.07 -16.91 -2.20
C MET A 111 4.51 -17.03 -1.67
N LEU A 112 5.48 -17.27 -2.55
CA LEU A 112 6.88 -17.34 -2.16
C LEU A 112 7.41 -16.00 -1.66
N VAL A 113 7.13 -14.91 -2.39
CA VAL A 113 7.58 -13.56 -2.03
C VAL A 113 6.94 -13.11 -0.71
N SER A 114 5.64 -13.32 -0.52
CA SER A 114 4.95 -12.98 0.73
C SER A 114 5.53 -13.74 1.95
N LEU A 115 5.88 -15.01 1.79
CA LEU A 115 6.60 -15.79 2.82
C LEU A 115 7.98 -15.22 3.13
N VAL A 116 8.78 -14.94 2.10
CA VAL A 116 10.13 -14.40 2.27
C VAL A 116 10.08 -13.03 2.95
N LEU A 117 9.18 -12.15 2.51
CA LEU A 117 8.98 -10.83 3.11
C LEU A 117 8.54 -10.94 4.57
N THR A 118 7.63 -11.86 4.86
CA THR A 118 7.19 -12.13 6.24
C THR A 118 8.35 -12.52 7.13
N ALA A 119 9.17 -13.45 6.67
CA ALA A 119 10.30 -13.92 7.45
C ALA A 119 11.38 -12.83 7.60
N GLN A 120 11.56 -11.98 6.60
CA GLN A 120 12.43 -10.79 6.68
C GLN A 120 11.92 -9.77 7.71
N ILE A 121 10.63 -9.40 7.65
CA ILE A 121 10.03 -8.42 8.55
C ILE A 121 10.03 -8.94 10.00
N TYR A 122 9.74 -10.22 10.21
CA TYR A 122 9.68 -10.81 11.55
C TYR A 122 11.05 -10.92 12.22
N TYR A 123 12.06 -11.46 11.51
CA TYR A 123 13.35 -11.82 12.12
C TYR A 123 14.45 -10.78 11.93
N MET A 124 14.49 -10.12 10.77
CA MET A 124 15.63 -9.27 10.44
C MET A 124 15.38 -7.82 10.80
N GLY A 125 14.13 -7.35 10.78
CA GLY A 125 13.78 -5.97 11.10
C GLY A 125 14.75 -4.97 10.46
N ARG A 126 15.29 -5.31 9.29
CA ARG A 126 16.28 -4.57 8.49
C ARG A 126 16.16 -5.08 7.07
N TRP A 127 15.84 -4.19 6.13
CA TRP A 127 15.78 -4.50 4.71
C TRP A 127 17.19 -4.65 4.12
N ARG A 128 17.78 -5.86 4.23
CA ARG A 128 19.08 -6.17 3.63
C ARG A 128 19.01 -7.41 2.75
N VAL A 129 18.93 -7.18 1.44
CA VAL A 129 18.90 -8.25 0.43
C VAL A 129 20.30 -8.79 0.17
N ASP A 130 20.73 -9.81 0.91
CA ASP A 130 22.02 -10.50 0.73
C ASP A 130 21.82 -11.91 0.10
N GLN A 131 22.82 -12.42 -0.62
CA GLN A 131 22.79 -13.77 -1.23
C GLN A 131 22.57 -14.91 -0.22
N TYR A 132 22.90 -14.70 1.06
CA TYR A 132 22.74 -15.68 2.14
C TYR A 132 21.40 -15.60 2.88
N ILE A 133 20.41 -14.84 2.37
CA ILE A 133 19.09 -14.74 2.99
C ILE A 133 18.46 -16.12 3.19
N PHE A 134 18.39 -16.93 2.14
CA PHE A 134 17.69 -18.22 2.21
C PHE A 134 18.34 -19.18 3.21
N LYS A 135 19.68 -19.24 3.22
CA LYS A 135 20.43 -20.09 4.16
C LYS A 135 20.23 -19.63 5.61
N ARG A 136 20.24 -18.32 5.86
CA ARG A 136 20.04 -17.73 7.18
C ARG A 136 18.59 -17.91 7.66
N LEU A 137 17.62 -17.71 6.77
CA LEU A 137 16.20 -17.96 7.04
C LEU A 137 15.96 -19.41 7.43
N PHE A 138 16.48 -20.35 6.64
CA PHE A 138 16.32 -21.79 6.86
C PHE A 138 16.93 -22.22 8.19
N LEU A 139 18.17 -21.81 8.47
CA LEU A 139 18.85 -22.16 9.73
C LEU A 139 18.10 -21.61 10.95
N PHE A 140 17.58 -20.38 10.87
CA PHE A 140 16.82 -19.78 11.97
C PHE A 140 15.47 -20.46 12.19
N VAL A 141 14.68 -20.68 11.13
CA VAL A 141 13.39 -21.37 11.20
C VAL A 141 13.56 -22.78 11.79
N VAL A 142 14.56 -23.54 11.33
CA VAL A 142 14.85 -24.88 11.86
C VAL A 142 15.28 -24.82 13.33
N SER A 143 16.03 -23.80 13.73
CA SER A 143 16.46 -23.65 15.13
C SER A 143 15.30 -23.29 16.08
N ASP A 144 14.34 -22.51 15.60
CA ASP A 144 13.18 -22.03 16.38
C ASP A 144 12.09 -23.12 16.49
N LEU A 145 11.82 -23.84 15.38
CA LEU A 145 10.94 -25.02 15.38
C LEU A 145 11.44 -26.12 16.33
N ARG A 146 12.76 -26.29 16.45
CA ARG A 146 13.35 -27.26 17.38
C ARG A 146 13.24 -26.85 18.85
N ARG A 147 13.07 -25.56 19.14
CA ARG A 147 12.99 -25.03 20.51
C ARG A 147 11.56 -24.94 21.05
N CYS A 148 10.52 -25.12 20.21
CA CYS A 148 9.11 -25.03 20.60
C CYS A 148 8.79 -23.80 21.48
N THR A 149 9.46 -22.68 21.21
CA THR A 149 9.37 -21.47 22.01
C THR A 149 8.22 -20.58 21.54
N ARG A 150 7.62 -19.82 22.48
CA ARG A 150 6.64 -18.77 22.16
C ARG A 150 7.25 -17.76 21.17
N PRO A 151 6.45 -17.19 20.25
CA PRO A 151 6.95 -16.19 19.30
C PRO A 151 7.57 -15.01 20.05
N THR A 152 8.77 -14.60 19.63
CA THR A 152 9.54 -13.50 20.24
C THR A 152 8.80 -12.17 20.17
N TYR A 153 8.06 -11.92 19.07
CA TYR A 153 7.28 -10.71 18.84
C TYR A 153 5.82 -11.07 18.48
N PRO A 154 4.94 -11.30 19.47
CA PRO A 154 3.60 -11.84 19.23
C PRO A 154 2.73 -10.93 18.35
N ASP A 155 2.84 -9.61 18.50
CA ASP A 155 2.01 -8.64 17.75
C ASP A 155 2.37 -8.65 16.25
N ARG A 156 3.67 -8.62 15.93
CA ARG A 156 4.19 -8.77 14.56
C ARG A 156 3.83 -10.12 13.98
N PHE A 157 3.95 -11.18 14.77
CA PHE A 157 3.61 -12.52 14.33
C PHE A 157 2.14 -12.60 13.91
N CYS A 158 1.23 -12.03 14.71
CA CYS A 158 -0.19 -11.99 14.41
C CYS A 158 -0.49 -11.26 13.08
N LEU A 159 0.06 -10.05 12.91
CA LEU A 159 -0.08 -9.29 11.65
C LEU A 159 0.38 -10.10 10.45
N LEU A 160 1.57 -10.68 10.54
CA LEU A 160 2.19 -11.38 9.43
C LEU A 160 1.45 -12.67 9.09
N VAL A 161 0.91 -13.39 10.08
CA VAL A 161 0.06 -14.57 9.84
C VAL A 161 -1.22 -14.15 9.12
N VAL A 162 -1.93 -13.12 9.61
CA VAL A 162 -3.14 -12.60 8.96
C VAL A 162 -2.81 -12.12 7.54
N GLY A 163 -1.70 -11.40 7.36
CA GLY A 163 -1.22 -10.95 6.07
C GLY A 163 -0.94 -12.09 5.09
N ASN A 164 -0.31 -13.19 5.51
CA ASN A 164 -0.11 -14.35 4.63
C ASN A 164 -1.42 -15.01 4.26
N ILE A 165 -2.35 -15.20 5.21
CA ILE A 165 -3.66 -15.78 4.92
C ILE A 165 -4.38 -14.96 3.84
N VAL A 166 -4.40 -13.64 3.99
CA VAL A 166 -5.02 -12.73 3.01
C VAL A 166 -4.31 -12.80 1.66
N ASN A 167 -2.98 -12.70 1.63
CA ASN A 167 -2.20 -12.73 0.38
C ASN A 167 -2.30 -14.07 -0.35
N TRP A 168 -2.29 -15.19 0.37
CA TRP A 168 -2.48 -16.52 -0.22
C TRP A 168 -3.90 -16.71 -0.69
N GLY A 169 -4.88 -16.16 0.03
CA GLY A 169 -6.27 -16.07 -0.43
C GLY A 169 -6.37 -15.37 -1.78
N PHE A 170 -5.74 -14.20 -1.93
CA PHE A 170 -5.67 -13.50 -3.22
C PHE A 170 -4.95 -14.32 -4.31
N ALA A 171 -3.82 -14.95 -3.99
CA ALA A 171 -3.07 -15.77 -4.95
C ALA A 171 -3.90 -16.95 -5.49
N ILE A 172 -4.57 -17.68 -4.58
CA ILE A 172 -5.43 -18.81 -4.93
C ILE A 172 -6.64 -18.32 -5.72
N PHE A 173 -7.28 -17.23 -5.27
CA PHE A 173 -8.40 -16.62 -5.99
C PHE A 173 -8.00 -16.26 -7.42
N GLY A 174 -6.88 -15.54 -7.62
CA GLY A 174 -6.40 -15.18 -8.95
C GLY A 174 -6.09 -16.38 -9.83
N ALA A 175 -5.48 -17.44 -9.27
CA ALA A 175 -5.18 -18.67 -10.02
C ALA A 175 -6.44 -19.42 -10.49
N VAL A 176 -7.51 -19.39 -9.68
CA VAL A 176 -8.78 -20.09 -9.97
C VAL A 176 -9.69 -19.28 -10.89
N THR A 177 -9.89 -17.99 -10.60
CA THR A 177 -10.89 -17.17 -11.31
C THR A 177 -10.33 -16.46 -12.53
N GLN A 178 -9.01 -16.26 -12.59
CA GLN A 178 -8.29 -15.62 -13.70
C GLN A 178 -9.01 -14.35 -14.20
N PRO A 179 -9.19 -13.33 -13.33
CA PRO A 179 -9.99 -12.15 -13.67
C PRO A 179 -9.45 -11.45 -14.92
N ASN A 180 -10.37 -10.98 -15.77
CA ASN A 180 -10.04 -10.36 -17.07
C ASN A 180 -9.13 -9.13 -16.95
N ASN A 181 -9.14 -8.44 -15.80
CA ASN A 181 -8.33 -7.26 -15.54
C ASN A 181 -7.25 -7.57 -14.48
N PHE A 182 -6.10 -8.04 -14.96
CA PHE A 182 -4.94 -8.32 -14.10
C PHE A 182 -4.47 -7.09 -13.32
N ALA A 183 -4.48 -5.91 -13.93
CA ALA A 183 -3.98 -4.68 -13.33
C ALA A 183 -4.80 -4.28 -12.08
N SER A 184 -6.13 -4.31 -12.18
CA SER A 184 -7.02 -4.02 -11.04
C SER A 184 -6.97 -5.12 -9.98
N PHE A 185 -6.84 -6.39 -10.37
CA PHE A 185 -6.62 -7.49 -9.42
C PHE A 185 -5.31 -7.28 -8.63
N PHE A 186 -4.22 -6.95 -9.33
CA PHE A 186 -2.92 -6.71 -8.71
C PHE A 186 -2.96 -5.48 -7.79
N LEU A 187 -3.68 -4.43 -8.18
CA LEU A 187 -3.91 -3.25 -7.36
C LEU A 187 -4.65 -3.60 -6.06
N GLY A 188 -5.67 -4.45 -6.16
CA GLY A 188 -6.42 -4.93 -5.00
C GLY A 188 -5.54 -5.59 -3.94
N ILE A 189 -4.48 -6.29 -4.34
CA ILE A 189 -3.50 -6.87 -3.41
C ILE A 189 -2.72 -5.77 -2.67
N PHE A 190 -2.25 -4.75 -3.38
CA PHE A 190 -1.52 -3.62 -2.76
C PHE A 190 -2.41 -2.84 -1.80
N ILE A 191 -3.63 -2.50 -2.23
CA ILE A 191 -4.60 -1.78 -1.38
C ILE A 191 -5.00 -2.64 -0.18
N GLY A 192 -5.26 -3.93 -0.36
CA GLY A 192 -5.60 -4.84 0.72
C GLY A 192 -4.50 -4.95 1.78
N ASN A 193 -3.23 -5.05 1.35
CA ASN A 193 -2.09 -5.04 2.27
C ASN A 193 -1.91 -3.69 2.97
N LEU A 194 -2.08 -2.58 2.25
CA LEU A 194 -2.00 -1.24 2.82
C LEU A 194 -3.08 -1.03 3.89
N LEU A 195 -4.33 -1.41 3.61
CA LEU A 195 -5.44 -1.31 4.55
C LEU A 195 -5.22 -2.19 5.78
N LEU A 196 -4.81 -3.45 5.57
CA LEU A 196 -4.44 -4.34 6.67
C LEU A 196 -3.37 -3.70 7.56
N TYR A 197 -2.37 -3.07 6.95
CA TYR A 197 -1.29 -2.47 7.71
C TYR A 197 -1.70 -1.20 8.45
N ILE A 198 -2.51 -0.32 7.83
CA ILE A 198 -3.08 0.86 8.49
C ILE A 198 -3.93 0.44 9.69
N ILE A 199 -4.82 -0.55 9.52
CA ILE A 199 -5.69 -1.05 10.59
C ILE A 199 -4.85 -1.60 11.74
N PHE A 200 -3.85 -2.43 11.44
CA PHE A 200 -2.92 -2.93 12.45
C PHE A 200 -2.21 -1.80 13.18
N TYR A 201 -1.70 -0.81 12.44
CA TYR A 201 -1.01 0.33 13.02
C TYR A 201 -1.90 1.11 14.00
N LEU A 202 -3.14 1.38 13.61
CA LEU A 202 -4.12 2.06 14.47
C LEU A 202 -4.45 1.23 15.71
N ILE A 203 -4.68 -0.08 15.57
CA ILE A 203 -4.93 -0.99 16.70
C ILE A 203 -3.76 -0.97 17.67
N MET A 204 -2.53 -1.12 17.17
CA MET A 204 -1.33 -1.14 18.01
C MET A 204 -1.08 0.20 18.69
N LYS A 205 -1.36 1.32 18.03
CA LYS A 205 -1.31 2.66 18.62
C LYS A 205 -2.28 2.78 19.80
N LEU A 206 -3.51 2.31 19.63
CA LEU A 206 -4.52 2.28 20.71
C LEU A 206 -4.15 1.33 21.85
N LEU A 207 -3.65 0.12 21.54
CA LEU A 207 -3.19 -0.85 22.55
C LEU A 207 -1.98 -0.32 23.35
N SER A 208 -1.10 0.42 22.68
CA SER A 208 0.05 1.10 23.30
C SER A 208 -0.33 2.35 24.09
N ARG A 209 -1.62 2.69 24.16
CA ARG A 209 -2.18 3.88 24.86
C ARG A 209 -1.64 5.21 24.32
N GLU A 210 -1.22 5.23 23.06
CA GLU A 210 -0.92 6.47 22.35
C GLU A 210 -2.22 7.20 22.00
N ARG A 211 -2.16 8.53 21.92
CA ARG A 211 -3.36 9.35 21.78
C ARG A 211 -3.52 9.80 20.34
N LEU A 212 -4.73 9.68 19.81
CA LEU A 212 -5.06 10.32 18.54
C LEU A 212 -5.48 11.77 18.82
N SER A 213 -4.81 12.72 18.17
CA SER A 213 -5.23 14.12 18.17
C SER A 213 -6.64 14.25 17.58
N TRP A 214 -7.42 15.23 18.06
CA TRP A 214 -8.76 15.50 17.56
C TRP A 214 -8.78 15.68 16.03
N LEU A 215 -7.75 16.36 15.50
CA LEU A 215 -7.61 16.61 14.07
C LEU A 215 -7.48 15.30 13.30
N VAL A 216 -6.66 14.37 13.80
CA VAL A 216 -6.47 13.05 13.18
C VAL A 216 -7.77 12.27 13.16
N ILE A 217 -8.56 12.33 14.24
CA ILE A 217 -9.86 11.66 14.31
C ILE A 217 -10.81 12.21 13.23
N VAL A 218 -10.88 13.53 13.07
CA VAL A 218 -11.72 14.15 12.03
C VAL A 218 -11.26 13.74 10.64
N VAL A 219 -9.96 13.76 10.38
CA VAL A 219 -9.40 13.37 9.09
C VAL A 219 -9.70 11.90 8.80
N ILE A 220 -9.59 11.00 9.79
CA ILE A 220 -9.96 9.58 9.66
C ILE A 220 -11.44 9.43 9.33
N LEU A 221 -12.34 10.12 10.06
CA LEU A 221 -13.77 10.05 9.82
C LEU A 221 -14.13 10.56 8.43
N THR A 222 -13.60 11.72 8.03
CA THR A 222 -13.82 12.28 6.69
C THR A 222 -13.31 11.33 5.61
N SER A 223 -12.09 10.80 5.75
CA SER A 223 -11.52 9.82 4.82
C SER A 223 -12.40 8.57 4.70
N THR A 224 -12.92 8.07 5.82
CA THR A 224 -13.79 6.88 5.84
C THR A 224 -15.09 7.15 5.10
N VAL A 225 -15.74 8.30 5.35
CA VAL A 225 -16.98 8.70 4.67
C VAL A 225 -16.75 8.85 3.16
N THR A 226 -15.66 9.51 2.75
CA THR A 226 -15.37 9.69 1.33
C THR A 226 -15.01 8.36 0.66
N TRP A 227 -14.29 7.46 1.34
CA TRP A 227 -13.98 6.13 0.81
C TRP A 227 -15.23 5.27 0.63
N VAL A 228 -16.14 5.26 1.61
CA VAL A 228 -17.40 4.51 1.51
C VAL A 228 -18.24 5.05 0.36
N GLY A 229 -18.34 6.37 0.21
CA GLY A 229 -19.04 7.00 -0.92
C GLY A 229 -18.37 6.65 -2.26
N SER A 230 -17.04 6.72 -2.33
CA SER A 230 -16.28 6.34 -3.52
C SER A 230 -16.52 4.88 -3.91
N LEU A 231 -16.43 3.94 -2.96
CA LEU A 231 -16.63 2.51 -3.22
C LEU A 231 -18.07 2.21 -3.68
N HIS A 232 -19.07 2.91 -3.15
CA HIS A 232 -20.45 2.77 -3.61
C HIS A 232 -20.55 3.01 -5.13
N PHE A 233 -20.02 4.14 -5.61
CA PHE A 233 -20.06 4.47 -7.04
C PHE A 233 -19.09 3.65 -7.89
N PHE A 234 -17.98 3.19 -7.32
CA PHE A 234 -17.03 2.31 -8.03
C PHE A 234 -17.69 1.02 -8.53
N PHE A 235 -18.59 0.43 -7.74
CA PHE A 235 -19.23 -0.85 -8.10
C PHE A 235 -20.38 -0.70 -9.11
N GLU A 236 -20.76 0.52 -9.50
CA GLU A 236 -21.84 0.74 -10.50
C GLU A 236 -21.39 0.50 -11.95
N GLN A 237 -20.08 0.35 -12.21
CA GLN A 237 -19.46 -0.03 -13.49
C GLN A 237 -20.11 0.59 -14.74
N LEU A 238 -19.89 1.91 -14.94
CA LEU A 238 -20.37 2.64 -16.12
C LEU A 238 -19.37 2.68 -17.30
N SER A 239 -18.12 2.27 -17.08
CA SER A 239 -17.08 2.34 -18.10
C SER A 239 -16.23 1.07 -18.12
N ASN A 240 -15.83 0.64 -19.32
CA ASN A 240 -14.94 -0.49 -19.51
C ASN A 240 -13.81 -0.15 -20.48
N TRP A 241 -12.58 -0.11 -19.96
CA TRP A 241 -11.38 0.20 -20.74
C TRP A 241 -10.97 -0.91 -21.72
N GLN A 242 -11.49 -2.13 -21.52
CA GLN A 242 -11.22 -3.27 -22.40
C GLN A 242 -12.04 -3.23 -23.69
N GLU A 243 -13.13 -2.45 -23.69
CA GLU A 243 -14.02 -2.29 -24.83
C GLU A 243 -13.59 -1.12 -25.73
N THR A 244 -14.09 -1.13 -26.97
CA THR A 244 -13.95 0.05 -27.83
C THR A 244 -14.71 1.24 -27.23
N PRO A 245 -14.33 2.50 -27.54
CA PRO A 245 -15.08 3.67 -27.07
C PRO A 245 -16.57 3.65 -27.46
N ALA A 246 -16.93 2.99 -28.57
CA ALA A 246 -18.32 2.79 -28.96
C ALA A 246 -19.02 1.76 -28.06
N GLY A 247 -18.38 0.62 -27.77
CA GLY A 247 -18.91 -0.42 -26.88
C GLY A 247 -19.04 0.06 -25.43
N SER A 248 -18.06 0.82 -24.92
CA SER A 248 -18.16 1.39 -23.57
C SER A 248 -19.32 2.39 -23.44
N ARG A 249 -19.67 3.13 -24.50
CA ARG A 249 -20.78 4.09 -24.49
C ARG A 249 -22.15 3.44 -24.29
N GLU A 250 -22.29 2.15 -24.60
CA GLU A 250 -23.56 1.43 -24.38
C GLU A 250 -23.89 1.27 -22.89
N GLN A 251 -22.89 1.41 -22.01
CA GLN A 251 -23.04 1.33 -20.55
C GLN A 251 -23.41 2.68 -19.92
N ASN A 252 -23.36 3.77 -20.68
CA ASN A 252 -23.65 5.11 -20.17
C ASN A 252 -25.10 5.21 -19.68
N ARG A 253 -25.27 5.88 -18.53
CA ARG A 253 -26.58 6.21 -17.95
C ARG A 253 -26.80 7.72 -17.97
N ALA A 254 -27.99 8.15 -17.58
CA ALA A 254 -28.28 9.57 -17.41
C ALA A 254 -27.34 10.18 -16.34
N CYS A 255 -26.89 11.41 -16.60
CA CYS A 255 -26.03 12.15 -15.66
C CYS A 255 -26.75 12.36 -14.32
N MET A 256 -25.98 12.32 -13.22
CA MET A 256 -26.50 12.44 -11.87
C MET A 256 -26.53 13.90 -11.39
N LEU A 257 -25.51 14.69 -11.71
CA LEU A 257 -25.31 16.03 -11.14
C LEU A 257 -25.20 17.07 -12.26
N MET A 258 -26.06 18.09 -12.18
CA MET A 258 -26.09 19.25 -13.10
C MET A 258 -26.21 18.87 -14.59
N ASP A 259 -26.81 17.71 -14.90
CA ASP A 259 -26.88 17.15 -16.26
C ASP A 259 -25.50 17.01 -16.96
N PHE A 260 -24.42 16.99 -16.17
CA PHE A 260 -23.05 16.97 -16.68
C PHE A 260 -22.22 15.83 -16.10
N TYR A 261 -22.23 15.66 -14.77
CA TYR A 261 -21.43 14.63 -14.11
C TYR A 261 -22.22 13.35 -13.93
N ASP A 262 -21.63 12.22 -14.31
CA ASP A 262 -22.18 10.89 -14.06
C ASP A 262 -21.68 10.29 -12.74
N THR A 263 -22.00 9.03 -12.45
CA THR A 263 -21.55 8.39 -11.21
C THR A 263 -20.07 8.03 -11.22
N HIS A 264 -19.46 7.89 -12.40
CA HIS A 264 -18.03 7.65 -12.56
C HIS A 264 -17.23 8.91 -12.22
N ASP A 265 -17.70 10.10 -12.63
CA ASP A 265 -17.11 11.38 -12.24
C ASP A 265 -17.19 11.61 -10.71
N VAL A 266 -18.34 11.31 -10.11
CA VAL A 266 -18.53 11.39 -8.65
C VAL A 266 -17.60 10.42 -7.93
N TRP A 267 -17.40 9.21 -8.47
CA TRP A 267 -16.42 8.26 -7.95
C TRP A 267 -15.00 8.84 -7.95
N HIS A 268 -14.53 9.42 -9.07
CA HIS A 268 -13.22 10.04 -9.17
C HIS A 268 -13.04 11.23 -8.21
N PHE A 269 -14.07 12.06 -8.06
CA PHE A 269 -14.02 13.18 -7.11
C PHE A 269 -13.90 12.70 -5.65
N LEU A 270 -14.71 11.71 -5.26
CA LEU A 270 -14.68 11.15 -3.90
C LEU A 270 -13.41 10.35 -3.63
N SER A 271 -12.89 9.60 -4.61
CA SER A 271 -11.63 8.85 -4.45
C SER A 271 -10.44 9.81 -4.29
N ALA A 272 -10.38 10.89 -5.05
CA ALA A 272 -9.32 11.91 -4.93
C ALA A 272 -9.29 12.54 -3.52
N LEU A 273 -10.47 12.93 -2.99
CA LEU A 273 -10.57 13.41 -1.61
C LEU A 273 -10.12 12.36 -0.60
N SER A 274 -10.56 11.11 -0.80
CA SER A 274 -10.20 9.99 0.09
C SER A 274 -8.71 9.72 0.12
N MET A 275 -8.04 9.75 -1.03
CA MET A 275 -6.58 9.61 -1.12
C MET A 275 -5.87 10.76 -0.42
N PHE A 276 -6.30 12.01 -0.66
CA PHE A 276 -5.72 13.18 0.00
C PHE A 276 -5.80 13.07 1.53
N PHE A 277 -6.99 12.75 2.07
CA PHE A 277 -7.13 12.56 3.52
C PHE A 277 -6.35 11.35 4.02
N SER A 278 -6.21 10.27 3.24
CA SER A 278 -5.38 9.12 3.61
C SER A 278 -3.90 9.49 3.77
N PHE A 279 -3.39 10.38 2.93
CA PHE A 279 -2.04 10.92 3.06
C PHE A 279 -1.90 11.83 4.27
N LEU A 280 -2.91 12.69 4.51
CA LEU A 280 -2.95 13.53 5.71
C LEU A 280 -2.98 12.70 7.00
N ILE A 281 -3.68 11.56 7.01
CA ILE A 281 -3.65 10.63 8.15
C ILE A 281 -2.20 10.21 8.40
N ILE A 282 -1.50 9.66 7.41
CA ILE A 282 -0.11 9.19 7.58
C ILE A 282 0.82 10.33 8.02
N PHE A 283 0.58 11.56 7.56
CA PHE A 283 1.37 12.72 7.94
C PHE A 283 1.17 13.12 9.41
N LEU A 284 -0.09 13.13 9.88
CA LEU A 284 -0.47 13.64 11.20
C LEU A 284 -0.52 12.55 12.29
N LEU A 285 -0.49 11.27 11.91
CA LEU A 285 -0.85 10.15 12.78
C LEU A 285 0.00 10.06 14.05
N ASP A 286 1.26 10.48 13.98
CA ASP A 286 2.23 10.36 15.07
C ASP A 286 2.68 11.71 15.65
N ASP A 287 1.94 12.78 15.38
CA ASP A 287 2.24 14.11 15.95
C ASP A 287 2.16 14.12 17.48
N ASP A 288 1.38 13.21 18.08
CA ASP A 288 1.28 13.05 19.54
C ASP A 288 2.61 12.60 20.18
N LEU A 289 3.49 11.98 19.39
CA LEU A 289 4.79 11.48 19.84
C LEU A 289 5.91 12.52 19.72
N ALA A 290 5.67 13.72 19.18
CA ALA A 290 6.71 14.70 18.92
C ALA A 290 7.59 15.05 20.14
N GLN A 291 7.00 15.03 21.34
CA GLN A 291 7.68 15.31 22.61
C GLN A 291 8.06 14.05 23.40
N THR A 292 7.78 12.86 22.86
CA THR A 292 8.11 11.58 23.52
C THR A 292 9.54 11.19 23.18
N ARG A 293 10.33 10.80 24.19
CA ARG A 293 11.70 10.34 23.97
C ARG A 293 11.68 9.05 23.15
N ARG A 294 12.54 8.94 22.14
CA ARG A 294 12.52 7.88 21.13
C ARG A 294 12.69 6.47 21.69
N ASP A 295 13.47 6.32 22.75
CA ASP A 295 13.67 5.06 23.50
C ASP A 295 12.39 4.56 24.20
N ARG A 296 11.39 5.44 24.39
CA ARG A 296 10.10 5.12 24.99
C ARG A 296 8.98 4.89 23.97
N ILE A 297 9.24 5.11 22.69
CA ILE A 297 8.25 4.88 21.63
C ILE A 297 8.20 3.37 21.39
N PRO A 298 7.05 2.71 21.59
CA PRO A 298 6.91 1.28 21.36
C PRO A 298 7.05 0.96 19.87
N VAL A 299 7.75 -0.15 19.58
CA VAL A 299 7.97 -0.63 18.21
C VAL A 299 7.17 -1.90 18.00
N PHE A 300 6.16 -1.81 17.15
CA PHE A 300 5.30 -2.92 16.76
C PHE A 300 5.39 -3.18 15.26
#